data_AF-A0A7X0A883-F1
#
_entry.id   AF-A0A7X0A883-F1
#
_cell.length_a   1.000
_cell.length_b   1.000
_cell.length_c   1.000
_cell.angle_alpha   90.00
_cell.angle_beta   90.00
_cell.angle_gamma   90.00
#
_symmetry.space_group_name_H-M   'P 1'
#
loop_
_entity.id
_entity.type
_entity.pdbx_description
1 polymer ?
#
loop_
_entity_poly.entity_id
_entity_poly.type
_entity_poly.pdbx_seq_one_letter_code
_entity_poly.pdbx_strand_id
1 'polypeptide(L)' 'MSDKDIEMLIDLARTKLEEAKRMSKKEAILSLNQAGILTKKGKFMKAYNELEEPTA' A
#
# COMPACT_ATOMS: atom_id res chain seq x y z
N MET A 1 -5.87 -16.18 -15.64
CA MET A 1 -4.96 -16.45 -14.52
C MET A 1 -4.89 -17.94 -14.35
N SER A 2 -3.68 -18.49 -14.34
CA SER A 2 -3.38 -19.86 -13.96
C SER A 2 -3.02 -19.92 -12.47
N ASP A 3 -3.06 -21.10 -11.87
CA ASP A 3 -2.64 -21.30 -10.48
C ASP A 3 -1.21 -20.80 -10.23
N LYS A 4 -0.33 -20.93 -11.23
CA LYS A 4 1.03 -20.40 -11.20
C LYS A 4 1.09 -18.87 -11.13
N ASP A 5 0.15 -18.18 -11.80
CA ASP A 5 0.06 -16.72 -11.72
C ASP A 5 -0.42 -16.29 -10.32
N ILE A 6 -1.31 -17.07 -9.71
CA ILE A 6 -1.80 -16.82 -8.35
C ILE A 6 -0.66 -16.98 -7.34
N GLU A 7 0.12 -18.07 -7.42
CA GLU A 7 1.29 -18.28 -6.58
C GLU A 7 2.32 -17.15 -6.72
N MET A 8 2.59 -16.71 -7.94
CA MET A 8 3.48 -15.58 -8.21
C MET A 8 2.99 -14.28 -7.56
N LEU A 9 1.68 -14.01 -7.59
CA LEU A 9 1.09 -12.84 -6.95
C LEU A 9 1.17 -12.93 -5.42
N ILE A 10 0.98 -14.12 -4.84
CA ILE A 10 1.11 -14.35 -3.40
C ILE A 10 2.55 -14.10 -2.95
N ASP A 11 3.54 -14.62 -3.67
CA ASP A 11 4.95 -14.41 -3.34
C ASP A 11 5.35 -12.95 -3.48
N LEU A 12 4.89 -12.27 -4.54
CA LEU A 12 5.10 -10.83 -4.69
C LEU A 12 4.50 -10.05 -3.51
N ALA A 13 3.28 -10.38 -3.09
CA ALA A 13 2.64 -9.74 -1.96
C ALA A 13 3.43 -9.94 -0.65
N ARG A 14 3.93 -11.15 -0.41
CA ARG A 14 4.79 -11.46 0.75
C ARG A 14 6.07 -10.62 0.75
N THR A 15 6.77 -10.56 -0.38
CA THR A 15 7.98 -9.75 -0.51
C THR A 15 7.70 -8.28 -0.25
N LYS A 16 6.62 -7.72 -0.83
CA LYS A 16 6.24 -6.32 -0.60
C LYS A 16 5.86 -6.02 0.84
N LEU A 17 5.28 -6.98 1.55
CA LEU A 17 4.92 -6.84 2.95
C LEU A 17 6.17 -6.78 3.84
N GLU A 18 7.18 -7.60 3.55
CA GLU A 18 8.48 -7.55 4.24
C GLU A 18 9.27 -6.27 3.93
N GLU A 19 9.21 -5.78 2.68
CA GLU A 19 9.78 -4.47 2.31
C GLU A 19 9.11 -3.35 3.11
N ALA A 20 7.78 -3.34 3.19
CA ALA A 20 7.01 -2.33 3.91
C ALA A 20 7.36 -2.27 5.40
N LYS A 21 7.64 -3.41 6.05
CA LYS A 21 8.10 -3.45 7.45
C LYS A 21 9.43 -2.72 7.69
N ARG A 22 10.26 -2.60 6.66
CA ARG A 22 11.58 -1.95 6.72
C ARG A 22 11.55 -0.51 6.22
N MET A 23 10.45 -0.06 5.62
CA MET A 23 10.30 1.31 5.13
C MET A 23 10.22 2.28 6.29
N SER A 24 10.94 3.40 6.16
CA SER A 24 10.72 4.56 7.00
C SER A 24 9.33 5.16 6.73
N LYS A 25 8.81 5.92 7.69
CA LYS A 25 7.53 6.64 7.54
C LYS A 25 7.49 7.51 6.27
N LYS A 26 8.63 8.10 5.89
CA LYS A 26 8.74 8.94 4.68
C LYS A 26 8.61 8.10 3.41
N GLU A 27 9.27 6.95 3.35
CA GLU A 27 9.21 6.04 2.21
C GLU A 27 7.82 5.44 2.05
N ALA A 28 7.17 5.08 3.16
CA ALA A 28 5.79 4.59 3.14
C ALA A 28 4.83 5.65 2.56
N ILE A 29 4.91 6.90 3.02
CA ILE A 29 4.04 7.98 2.50
C ILE A 29 4.30 8.25 1.01
N LEU A 30 5.56 8.20 0.56
CA LEU A 30 5.92 8.36 -0.84
C LEU A 30 5.38 7.21 -1.70
N SER A 31 5.53 5.97 -1.24
CA SER A 31 5.00 4.79 -1.92
C SER A 31 3.49 4.85 -2.07
N LEU A 32 2.78 5.20 -1.00
CA LEU A 32 1.31 5.36 -1.02
C LEU A 32 0.86 6.53 -1.90
N ASN A 33 1.65 7.60 -1.99
CA ASN A 33 1.40 8.70 -2.94
C ASN A 33 1.58 8.25 -4.39
N GLN A 34 2.67 7.54 -4.70
CA GLN A 34 2.95 7.02 -6.04
C GLN A 34 1.89 6.01 -6.49
N ALA A 35 1.38 5.21 -5.56
CA ALA A 35 0.29 4.28 -5.81
C ALA A 35 -1.08 4.96 -6.00
N GLY A 36 -1.18 6.28 -5.81
CA GLY A 36 -2.43 7.02 -5.92
C GLY A 36 -3.41 6.74 -4.78
N ILE A 37 -2.92 6.24 -3.65
CA ILE A 37 -3.72 5.98 -2.44
C ILE A 37 -3.80 7.25 -1.60
N LEU A 38 -2.66 7.94 -1.44
CA LEU A 38 -2.57 9.22 -0.77
C LEU A 38 -2.43 10.36 -1.79
N THR A 39 -2.99 11.51 -1.43
CA THR A 39 -2.71 12.80 -2.06
C THR A 39 -1.32 13.29 -1.67
N LYS A 40 -0.79 14.26 -2.43
CA LYS A 40 0.49 14.95 -2.11
C LYS A 40 0.51 15.60 -0.72
N LYS A 41 -0.65 15.80 -0.12
CA LYS A 41 -0.84 16.36 1.23
C LYS A 41 -0.94 15.29 2.33
N GLY A 42 -0.77 14.01 1.98
CA GLY A 42 -0.80 12.89 2.94
C GLY A 42 -2.20 12.44 3.35
N LYS A 43 -3.26 12.93 2.69
CA LYS A 43 -4.65 12.50 2.91
C LYS A 43 -5.03 11.37 1.96
N PHE A 44 -5.92 10.47 2.36
CA PHE A 44 -6.48 9.47 1.45
C PHE A 44 -7.19 10.12 0.26
N MET A 45 -7.07 9.49 -0.90
CA MET A 45 -7.88 9.81 -2.06
C MET A 45 -9.31 9.35 -1.80
N LYS A 46 -10.31 9.99 -2.43
CA LYS A 46 -11.74 9.74 -2.18
C LYS A 46 -12.13 8.24 -2.24
N ALA A 47 -11.49 7.48 -3.12
CA ALA A 47 -11.72 6.04 -3.29
C ALA A 47 -11.27 5.19 -2.09
N TYR A 48 -10.44 5.75 -1.21
CA TYR A 48 -9.84 5.10 -0.05
C TYR A 48 -10.20 5.80 1.27
N ASN A 49 -11.20 6.68 1.27
CA ASN A 49 -11.61 7.40 2.49
C ASN A 49 -12.04 6.47 3.63
N GLU A 50 -12.54 5.27 3.31
CA GLU A 50 -12.91 4.25 4.30
C GLU A 50 -11.71 3.69 5.09
N LEU A 51 -10.49 3.87 4.57
CA LEU A 51 -9.24 3.50 5.26
C LEU A 51 -8.77 4.56 6.25
N GLU A 52 -9.41 5.74 6.26
CA GLU A 52 -9.18 6.75 7.27
C GLU A 52 -9.84 6.25 8.56
N GLU A 53 -9.04 5.69 9.48
CA GLU A 53 -9.58 5.24 10.77
C GLU A 53 -10.31 6.41 11.45
N PRO A 54 -11.50 6.18 12.02
CA PRO A 54 -12.12 7.19 12.87
C PRO A 54 -11.17 7.44 14.03
N THR A 55 -10.60 8.65 14.07
CA THR A 55 -9.79 9.10 15.19
C THR A 55 -10.61 8.94 16.48
N ALA A 56 -10.21 8.00 17.33
CA ALA A 56 -10.74 7.82 18.69
C ALA A 56 -10.28 8.96 19.62
#